data_AF-A0A940Z096-F1
#
_entry.id   AF-A0A940Z096-F1
#
_cell.length_a   1.000
_cell.length_b   1.000
_cell.length_c   1.000
_cell.angle_alpha   90.00
_cell.angle_beta   90.00
_cell.angle_gamma   90.00
#
_symmetry.space_group_name_H-M   'P 1'
#
loop_
_entity.id
_entity.type
_entity.pdbx_description
1 polymer ?
#
loop_
_entity_poly.entity_id
_entity_poly.type
_entity_poly.pdbx_seq_one_letter_code
_entity_poly.pdbx_strand_id
1 'polypeptide(L)' 'MDRLLDCLNRIRWEQDPTLSYRWSCGHGVCGSDGMRVNGI' A
#
# COMPACT_ATOMS: atom_id res chain seq x y z
N MET A 1 -2.83 -10.47 10.37
CA MET A 1 -3.86 -10.18 9.35
C MET A 1 -3.20 -9.24 8.37
N ASP A 2 -2.80 -9.75 7.22
CA ASP A 2 -2.06 -8.96 6.24
C ASP A 2 -3.01 -7.99 5.53
N ARG A 3 -2.69 -6.70 5.60
CA ARG A 3 -3.40 -5.63 4.88
C ARG A 3 -2.75 -5.45 3.52
N LEU A 4 -3.46 -4.82 2.59
CA LEU A 4 -2.91 -4.51 1.26
C LEU A 4 -1.61 -3.68 1.36
N LEU A 5 -1.55 -2.74 2.31
CA LEU A 5 -0.37 -1.94 2.59
C LEU A 5 0.86 -2.80 2.97
N ASP A 6 0.66 -3.88 3.73
CA ASP A 6 1.75 -4.79 4.13
C ASP A 6 2.31 -5.55 2.91
N CYS A 7 1.42 -5.99 2.03
CA CYS A 7 1.82 -6.60 0.76
C CYS A 7 2.60 -5.63 -0.13
N LEU A 8 2.14 -4.38 -0.26
CA LEU A 8 2.83 -3.35 -1.06
C LEU A 8 4.20 -3.01 -0.47
N ASN A 9 4.32 -2.91 0.85
CA ASN A 9 5.60 -2.70 1.54
C ASN A 9 6.57 -3.86 1.26
N ARG A 10 6.09 -5.10 1.34
CA ARG A 10 6.90 -6.29 1.06
C ARG A 10 7.42 -6.30 -0.38
N ILE A 11 6.56 -6.01 -1.35
CA ILE A 11 6.98 -5.90 -2.74
C ILE A 11 8.04 -4.80 -2.89
N ARG A 12 7.79 -3.62 -2.32
CA ARG A 12 8.73 -2.50 -2.44
C ARG A 12 10.10 -2.79 -1.83
N TRP A 13 10.16 -3.49 -0.70
CA TRP A 13 11.42 -3.73 0.01
C TRP A 13 12.17 -4.97 -0.46
N GLU A 14 11.47 -6.02 -0.86
CA GLU A 14 12.08 -7.32 -1.13
C GLU A 14 12.17 -7.65 -2.62
N GLN A 15 11.34 -7.02 -3.46
CA GLN A 15 11.19 -7.42 -4.87
C GLN A 15 11.48 -6.28 -5.85
N ASP A 16 10.88 -5.10 -5.65
CA ASP A 16 10.98 -3.96 -6.57
C ASP A 16 10.97 -2.61 -5.82
N PRO A 17 12.14 -1.99 -5.59
CA PRO A 17 12.23 -0.69 -4.92
C PRO A 17 11.69 0.48 -5.74
N THR A 18 11.35 0.28 -7.02
CA THR A 18 10.77 1.32 -7.88
C THR A 18 9.26 1.49 -7.68
N LEU A 19 8.59 0.49 -7.08
CA LEU A 19 7.16 0.55 -6.76
C LEU A 19 6.85 1.76 -5.87
N SER A 20 6.07 2.68 -6.41
CA SER A 20 5.76 3.97 -5.79
C SER A 20 4.25 4.08 -5.52
N TYR A 21 3.89 4.35 -4.27
CA TYR A 21 2.52 4.59 -3.82
C TYR A 21 2.52 5.56 -2.64
N ARG A 22 1.36 6.15 -2.35
CA ARG A 22 1.14 7.11 -1.28
C ARG A 22 0.61 6.36 -0.05
N TRP A 23 1.11 6.70 1.13
CA TRP A 23 0.62 6.19 2.41
C TRP A 23 1.03 7.14 3.54
N SER A 24 0.33 7.09 4.68
CA SER A 24 0.68 7.90 5.86
C SER A 24 0.26 7.20 7.17
N CYS A 25 -1.03 7.18 7.49
CA CYS A 25 -1.50 6.73 8.79
C CYS A 25 -1.55 5.21 8.96
N GLY A 26 -1.64 4.41 7.88
CA GLY A 26 -1.62 2.94 7.93
C GLY A 26 -2.81 2.23 8.60
N HIS A 27 -3.78 3.00 9.12
CA HIS A 27 -4.96 2.51 9.85
C HIS A 27 -6.29 2.94 9.21
N GLY A 28 -6.25 3.51 8.00
CA GLY A 28 -7.45 3.90 7.24
C GLY A 28 -8.16 5.18 7.69
N VAL A 29 -7.57 5.98 8.59
CA VAL A 29 -8.21 7.20 9.12
C VAL A 29 -8.03 8.41 8.20
N CYS A 30 -6.88 8.51 7.53
CA CYS A 30 -6.46 9.68 6.76
C CYS A 30 -6.74 9.57 5.26
N GLY A 31 -7.05 8.36 4.75
CA GLY A 31 -7.35 8.12 3.33
C GLY A 31 -6.20 8.42 2.35
N SER A 32 -4.95 8.49 2.81
CA SER A 32 -3.81 8.90 1.98
C SER A 32 -3.31 7.80 1.02
N ASP A 33 -3.76 6.57 1.20
CA ASP A 33 -3.43 5.35 0.45
C ASP A 33 -4.59 4.86 -0.43
N GLY A 34 -5.51 5.76 -0.81
CA GLY A 34 -6.58 5.45 -1.75
C GLY A 34 -6.03 4.98 -3.12
N MET A 35 -6.46 3.80 -3.55
CA MET A 35 -6.12 3.21 -4.84
C MET A 35 -7.27 2.33 -5.34
N ARG A 36 -7.33 2.11 -6.66
CA ARG A 36 -8.28 1.14 -7.23
C ARG A 36 -7.77 -0.28 -7.04
N VAL A 37 -8.58 -1.16 -6.46
CA VAL A 37 -8.27 -2.56 -6.21
C VAL A 37 -9.35 -3.40 -6.89
N ASN A 38 -8.95 -4.25 -7.84
CA ASN A 38 -9.89 -5.06 -8.63
C ASN A 38 -10.98 -4.24 -9.33
N GLY A 39 -10.66 -3.01 -9.72
CA GLY A 39 -11.57 -2.11 -10.42
C GLY A 39 -12.45 -1.23 -9.53
N ILE A 40 -12.35 -1.36 -8.20
CA ILE A 40 -13.09 -0.54 -7.21
C ILE A 40 -12.14 0.43 -6.54
#